data_AF-A0A9X2GBN0-F1
#
_entry.id   AF-A0A9X2GBN0-F1
#
_cell.length_a   1.000
_cell.length_b   1.000
_cell.length_c   1.000
_cell.angle_alpha   90.00
_cell.angle_beta   90.00
_cell.angle_gamma   90.00
#
_symmetry.space_group_name_H-M   'P 1'
#
loop_
_entity.id
_entity.type
_entity.pdbx_description
1 polymer ?
#
loop_
_entity_poly.entity_id
_entity_poly.type
_entity_poly.pdbx_seq_one_letter_code
_entity_poly.pdbx_strand_id
1 'polypeptide(L)'
;MIHTSSRLLRLLSLLWSRPSWSAEDLARRTDVTQRTVRRDIARLRELGYDVVSEPGRGGGYRLSESRGGPPLVLDDEEVLAVSVALREAAQTRLLGDDQAVLSALLKLRELLPARVASRLGAMDDVVEHVPRVCEETVPADVLAVLAQVCRHSERIVVTEGRGSGTVHEIDPFRLVFTGSRWYLVAREVTTGSWGAFRADLLTDVRSTGRVVRLQDPPDAARLVAETIENGAAAEAAPRR
;
A
#
# COMPACT_ATOMS: atom_id res chain seq x y z
N MET A 1 -32.28 14.36 -23.15
CA MET A 1 -31.46 14.14 -21.93
C MET A 1 -30.27 13.21 -22.14
N ILE A 2 -30.40 12.14 -22.95
CA ILE A 2 -29.34 11.14 -23.23
C ILE A 2 -28.03 11.75 -23.79
N HIS A 3 -28.14 12.77 -24.64
CA HIS A 3 -26.98 13.44 -25.25
C HIS A 3 -26.08 14.22 -24.28
N THR A 4 -26.59 14.62 -23.10
CA THR A 4 -25.80 15.37 -22.12
C THR A 4 -24.99 14.41 -21.24
N SER A 5 -25.57 13.28 -20.84
CA SER A 5 -24.89 12.26 -20.04
C SER A 5 -23.77 11.59 -20.83
N SER A 6 -24.03 11.22 -22.10
CA SER A 6 -22.98 10.64 -22.96
C SER A 6 -21.84 11.62 -23.23
N ARG A 7 -22.14 12.92 -23.38
CA ARG A 7 -21.12 13.96 -23.55
C ARG A 7 -20.28 14.16 -22.29
N LEU A 8 -20.88 14.17 -21.10
CA LEU A 8 -20.13 14.27 -19.84
C LEU A 8 -19.19 13.07 -19.64
N LEU A 9 -19.65 11.85 -19.94
CA LEU A 9 -18.82 10.65 -19.87
C LEU A 9 -17.67 10.70 -20.89
N ARG A 10 -17.94 11.18 -22.11
CA ARG A 10 -16.90 11.38 -23.14
C ARG A 10 -15.89 12.45 -22.73
N LEU A 11 -16.34 13.55 -22.14
CA LEU A 11 -15.48 14.62 -21.62
C LEU A 11 -14.59 14.10 -20.49
N LEU A 12 -15.15 13.30 -19.57
CA LEU A 12 -14.42 12.66 -18.49
C LEU A 12 -13.35 11.68 -19.01
N SER A 13 -13.72 10.82 -19.96
CA SER A 13 -12.78 9.90 -20.61
C SER A 13 -11.62 10.63 -21.29
N LEU A 14 -11.88 11.78 -21.95
CA LEU A 14 -10.82 12.61 -22.51
C LEU A 14 -9.90 13.14 -21.41
N LEU A 15 -10.44 13.72 -20.34
CA LEU A 15 -9.65 14.25 -19.22
C LEU A 15 -8.78 13.18 -18.54
N TRP A 16 -9.17 11.90 -18.57
CA TRP A 16 -8.32 10.79 -18.12
C TRP A 16 -7.21 10.37 -19.09
N SER A 17 -7.37 10.61 -20.40
CA SER A 17 -6.45 10.07 -21.42
C SER A 17 -5.09 10.76 -21.50
N ARG A 18 -4.94 12.00 -21.01
CA ARG A 18 -3.66 12.73 -20.99
C ARG A 18 -3.63 13.80 -19.90
N PRO A 19 -2.43 14.24 -19.47
CA PRO A 19 -2.27 15.10 -18.29
C PRO A 19 -2.96 16.48 -18.39
N SER A 20 -3.19 17.00 -19.59
CA SER A 20 -3.87 18.29 -19.77
C SER A 20 -4.57 18.40 -21.12
N TRP A 21 -5.63 19.21 -21.16
CA TRP A 21 -6.42 19.49 -22.35
C TRP A 21 -6.74 20.96 -22.51
N SER A 22 -6.52 21.55 -23.68
CA SER A 22 -7.04 22.89 -23.95
C SER A 22 -8.58 22.86 -24.05
N ALA A 23 -9.23 23.97 -23.71
CA ALA A 23 -10.68 24.12 -23.90
C ALA A 23 -11.10 23.91 -25.36
N GLU A 24 -10.24 24.32 -26.30
CA GLU A 24 -10.45 24.19 -27.74
C GLU A 24 -10.39 22.73 -28.21
N ASP A 25 -9.41 21.96 -27.72
CA ASP A 25 -9.27 20.55 -28.07
C ASP A 25 -10.44 19.72 -27.54
N LEU A 26 -10.89 20.01 -26.31
CA LEU A 26 -12.07 19.36 -25.74
C LEU A 26 -13.31 19.67 -26.55
N ALA A 27 -13.51 20.94 -26.91
CA ALA A 27 -14.62 21.41 -27.73
C ALA A 27 -14.65 20.67 -29.08
N ARG A 28 -13.51 20.58 -29.76
CA ARG A 28 -13.36 19.89 -31.05
C ARG A 28 -13.67 18.39 -30.95
N ARG A 29 -13.23 17.72 -29.88
CA ARG A 29 -13.40 16.26 -29.72
C ARG A 29 -14.76 15.83 -29.18
N THR A 30 -15.46 16.75 -28.52
CA THR A 30 -16.82 16.54 -28.00
C THR A 30 -17.89 17.17 -28.89
N ASP A 31 -17.49 17.78 -30.02
CA ASP A 31 -18.35 18.43 -31.01
C ASP A 31 -19.27 19.51 -30.40
N VAL A 32 -18.71 20.33 -29.50
CA VAL A 32 -19.43 21.43 -28.85
C VAL A 32 -18.56 22.68 -28.72
N THR A 33 -19.17 23.79 -28.33
CA THR A 33 -18.44 25.05 -28.10
C THR A 33 -17.60 25.01 -26.82
N GLN A 34 -16.55 25.84 -26.73
CA GLN A 34 -15.77 26.01 -25.49
C GLN A 34 -16.64 26.48 -24.31
N ARG A 35 -17.72 27.24 -24.56
CA ARG A 35 -18.69 27.63 -23.54
C ARG A 35 -19.42 26.41 -22.98
N THR A 36 -19.78 25.45 -23.82
CA THR A 36 -20.40 24.18 -23.40
C THR A 36 -19.42 23.34 -22.59
N VAL A 37 -18.15 23.23 -23.03
CA VAL A 37 -17.10 22.54 -22.27
C VAL A 37 -16.94 23.14 -20.88
N ARG A 38 -16.86 24.47 -20.75
CA ARG A 38 -16.80 25.17 -19.45
C ARG A 38 -17.97 24.80 -18.54
N ARG A 39 -19.18 24.75 -19.09
CA ARG A 39 -20.39 24.36 -18.36
C ARG A 39 -20.38 22.89 -17.94
N ASP A 40 -19.95 22.00 -18.84
CA ASP A 40 -19.86 20.56 -18.57
C ASP A 40 -18.76 20.26 -17.53
N ILE A 41 -17.67 21.02 -17.52
CA ILE A 41 -16.62 20.95 -16.48
C ILE A 41 -17.13 21.43 -15.12
N ALA A 42 -17.90 22.53 -15.09
CA ALA A 42 -18.55 22.96 -13.85
C ALA A 42 -19.48 21.86 -13.32
N ARG A 43 -20.20 21.16 -14.20
CA ARG A 43 -21.06 20.05 -13.84
C ARG A 43 -20.29 18.82 -13.35
N LEU A 44 -19.13 18.51 -13.94
CA LEU A 44 -18.24 17.46 -13.41
C LEU A 44 -17.74 17.81 -12.01
N ARG A 45 -17.41 19.08 -11.73
CA ARG A 45 -17.04 19.55 -10.39
C ARG A 45 -18.19 19.42 -9.39
N GLU A 46 -19.42 19.75 -9.78
CA GLU A 46 -20.63 19.53 -8.96
C GLU A 46 -20.83 18.04 -8.62
N LEU A 47 -20.42 17.13 -9.52
CA LEU A 47 -20.46 15.68 -9.32
C LEU A 47 -19.27 15.13 -8.52
N GLY A 48 -18.38 15.99 -8.01
CA GLY A 48 -17.25 15.62 -7.16
C GLY A 48 -15.94 15.32 -7.90
N TYR A 49 -15.87 15.50 -9.22
CA TYR A 49 -14.61 15.38 -9.96
C TYR A 49 -13.76 16.64 -9.79
N ASP A 50 -12.53 16.49 -9.28
CA ASP A 50 -11.60 17.61 -9.10
C ASP A 50 -10.91 17.96 -10.43
N VAL A 51 -11.57 18.78 -11.25
CA VAL A 51 -11.02 19.30 -12.50
C VAL A 51 -10.35 20.64 -12.23
N VAL A 52 -9.04 20.77 -12.45
CA VAL A 52 -8.27 22.00 -12.26
C VAL A 52 -8.14 22.75 -13.59
N SER A 53 -8.14 24.08 -13.52
CA SER A 53 -7.88 24.97 -14.66
C SER A 53 -6.53 25.65 -14.48
N GLU A 54 -5.61 25.44 -15.42
CA GLU A 54 -4.30 26.09 -15.41
C GLU A 54 -4.32 27.32 -16.35
N PRO A 55 -4.04 28.53 -15.85
CA PRO A 55 -3.94 29.72 -16.68
C PRO A 55 -2.57 29.79 -17.40
N GLY A 56 -2.54 30.31 -18.63
CA GLY A 56 -1.31 30.57 -19.40
C GLY A 56 -1.39 30.20 -20.89
N ARG A 57 -0.33 30.49 -21.66
CA ARG A 57 -0.18 30.00 -23.06
C ARG A 57 0.13 28.50 -23.02
N GLY A 58 -0.86 27.68 -23.37
CA GLY A 58 -0.85 26.23 -23.13
C GLY A 58 -1.72 25.78 -21.95
N GLY A 59 -2.40 26.71 -21.29
CA GLY A 59 -3.32 26.45 -20.19
C GLY A 59 -4.52 25.59 -20.61
N GLY A 60 -4.96 24.73 -19.70
CA GLY A 60 -5.96 23.72 -19.98
C GLY A 60 -6.68 23.21 -18.75
N TYR A 61 -7.54 22.23 -18.97
CA TYR A 61 -8.23 21.45 -17.97
C TYR A 61 -7.51 20.13 -17.76
N ARG A 62 -7.37 19.74 -16.50
CA ARG A 62 -6.88 18.43 -16.10
C ARG A 62 -7.64 17.92 -14.90
N LEU A 63 -7.67 16.61 -14.73
CA LEU A 63 -8.07 16.04 -13.45
C LEU A 63 -6.91 16.19 -12.48
N SER A 64 -7.23 16.63 -11.27
CA SER A 64 -6.33 16.61 -10.14
C SER A 64 -5.95 15.17 -9.83
N GLU A 65 -4.67 14.91 -9.62
CA GLU A 65 -4.16 13.59 -9.22
C GLU A 65 -4.71 13.15 -7.85
N SER A 66 -5.40 14.05 -7.14
CA SER A 66 -5.55 13.95 -5.69
C SER A 66 -6.76 13.17 -5.15
N ARG A 67 -7.74 12.71 -5.95
CA ARG A 67 -8.89 11.95 -5.39
C ARG A 67 -9.51 10.89 -6.32
N GLY A 68 -8.69 9.91 -6.69
CA GLY A 68 -9.17 8.68 -7.31
C GLY A 68 -8.70 8.60 -8.74
N GLY A 69 -7.77 7.66 -8.97
CA GLY A 69 -7.38 7.26 -10.31
C GLY A 69 -8.58 6.81 -11.15
N PRO A 70 -8.34 6.41 -12.40
CA PRO A 70 -9.42 5.88 -13.24
C PRO A 70 -10.16 4.74 -12.50
N PRO A 71 -11.48 4.58 -12.73
CA PRO A 71 -12.25 3.50 -12.12
C PRO A 71 -11.59 2.17 -12.45
N LEU A 72 -11.27 1.40 -11.41
CA LEU A 72 -10.70 0.07 -11.55
C LEU A 72 -11.83 -0.87 -12.01
N VAL A 73 -11.78 -1.27 -13.29
CA VAL A 73 -12.69 -2.28 -13.83
C VAL A 73 -12.05 -3.62 -13.54
N LEU A 74 -12.69 -4.40 -12.66
CA LEU A 74 -12.30 -5.76 -12.33
C LEU A 74 -13.30 -6.73 -12.91
N ASP A 75 -12.82 -7.82 -13.50
CA ASP A 75 -13.67 -8.96 -13.80
C ASP A 75 -13.99 -9.78 -12.53
N ASP A 76 -14.78 -10.84 -12.70
CA ASP A 76 -15.23 -11.66 -11.59
C ASP A 76 -14.13 -12.49 -10.91
N GLU A 77 -13.07 -12.86 -11.64
CA GLU A 77 -11.92 -13.58 -11.07
C GLU A 77 -11.02 -12.61 -10.33
N GLU A 78 -10.76 -11.44 -10.91
CA GLU A 78 -9.97 -10.37 -10.31
C GLU A 78 -10.62 -9.85 -9.02
N VAL A 79 -11.93 -9.60 -9.04
CA VAL A 79 -12.65 -9.10 -7.87
C VAL A 79 -12.74 -10.15 -6.76
N LEU A 80 -12.85 -11.44 -7.10
CA LEU A 80 -12.75 -12.53 -6.14
C LEU A 80 -11.35 -12.58 -5.51
N ALA A 81 -10.29 -12.52 -6.32
CA ALA A 81 -8.91 -12.56 -5.85
C ALA A 81 -8.61 -11.41 -4.87
N VAL A 82 -9.02 -10.17 -5.21
CA VAL A 82 -8.85 -9.01 -4.33
C VAL A 82 -9.65 -9.17 -3.03
N SER A 83 -10.88 -9.67 -3.13
CA SER A 83 -11.74 -9.88 -1.94
C SER A 83 -11.16 -10.92 -0.98
N VAL A 84 -10.65 -12.03 -1.51
CA VAL A 84 -9.97 -13.06 -0.70
C VAL A 84 -8.71 -12.48 -0.06
N ALA A 85 -7.89 -11.74 -0.82
CA ALA A 85 -6.69 -11.12 -0.27
C ALA A 85 -6.98 -10.13 0.86
N LEU A 86 -8.01 -9.27 0.69
CA LEU A 86 -8.45 -8.33 1.73
C LEU A 86 -9.02 -9.05 2.96
N ARG A 87 -9.78 -10.13 2.75
CA ARG A 87 -10.29 -10.99 3.83
C ARG A 87 -9.15 -11.58 4.65
N GLU A 88 -8.18 -12.22 4.00
CA GLU A 88 -7.02 -12.79 4.68
C GLU A 88 -6.20 -11.70 5.39
N ALA A 89 -5.97 -10.55 4.74
CA ALA A 89 -5.23 -9.44 5.33
C ALA A 89 -5.89 -8.91 6.61
N ALA A 90 -7.23 -8.83 6.64
CA ALA A 90 -7.99 -8.41 7.82
C ALA A 90 -7.95 -9.46 8.95
N GLN A 91 -7.92 -10.75 8.61
CA GLN A 91 -7.87 -11.84 9.57
C GLN A 91 -6.47 -12.04 10.16
N THR A 92 -5.42 -11.84 9.37
CA THR A 92 -4.02 -12.00 9.82
C THR A 92 -3.40 -10.71 10.36
N ARG A 93 -4.14 -9.60 10.34
CA ARG A 93 -3.64 -8.24 10.65
C ARG A 93 -2.34 -7.87 9.93
N LEU A 94 -2.25 -8.24 8.66
CA LEU A 94 -1.00 -8.18 7.89
C LEU A 94 -0.36 -6.78 7.85
N LEU A 95 -1.20 -5.74 7.90
CA LEU A 95 -0.81 -4.33 7.72
C LEU A 95 -0.98 -3.49 9.00
N GLY A 96 -1.23 -4.15 10.14
CA GLY A 96 -1.49 -3.47 11.40
C GLY A 96 -2.90 -2.95 11.55
N ASP A 97 -3.14 -1.67 11.27
CA ASP A 97 -4.46 -1.06 11.43
C ASP A 97 -5.46 -1.66 10.44
N ASP A 98 -6.23 -2.64 10.92
CA ASP A 98 -7.23 -3.35 10.13
C ASP A 98 -8.37 -2.43 9.65
N GLN A 99 -8.55 -1.23 10.21
CA GLN A 99 -9.66 -0.35 9.85
C GLN A 99 -9.65 0.01 8.36
N ALA A 100 -8.48 0.25 7.78
CA ALA A 100 -8.36 0.55 6.36
C ALA A 100 -8.71 -0.67 5.50
N VAL A 101 -8.23 -1.86 5.89
CA VAL A 101 -8.47 -3.14 5.18
C VAL A 101 -9.95 -3.52 5.27
N LEU A 102 -10.54 -3.44 6.47
CA LEU A 102 -11.96 -3.68 6.71
C LEU A 102 -12.83 -2.69 5.94
N SER A 103 -12.48 -1.40 5.95
CA SER A 103 -13.19 -0.38 5.16
C SER A 103 -13.13 -0.70 3.66
N ALA A 104 -11.96 -1.09 3.15
CA ALA A 104 -11.79 -1.48 1.76
C ALA A 104 -12.61 -2.73 1.41
N LEU A 105 -12.60 -3.75 2.28
CA LEU A 105 -13.38 -4.98 2.11
C LEU A 105 -14.88 -4.70 2.11
N LEU A 106 -15.37 -3.86 3.02
CA LEU A 106 -16.78 -3.46 3.06
C LEU A 106 -17.21 -2.73 1.78
N LYS A 107 -16.41 -1.75 1.34
CA LYS A 107 -16.66 -1.02 0.07
C LYS A 107 -16.63 -1.96 -1.14
N LEU A 108 -15.73 -2.94 -1.14
CA LEU A 108 -15.64 -3.91 -2.22
C LEU A 108 -16.87 -4.83 -2.22
N ARG A 109 -17.30 -5.31 -1.05
CA ARG A 109 -18.50 -6.17 -0.90
C ARG A 109 -19.76 -5.52 -1.46
N GLU A 110 -19.92 -4.19 -1.34
CA GLU A 110 -21.05 -3.45 -1.91
C GLU A 110 -21.08 -3.48 -3.45
N LEU A 111 -19.93 -3.73 -4.10
CA LEU A 111 -19.80 -3.74 -5.56
C LEU A 111 -19.78 -5.16 -6.15
N LEU A 112 -19.80 -6.20 -5.30
CA LEU A 112 -19.65 -7.58 -5.75
C LEU A 112 -20.88 -8.10 -6.50
N PRO A 113 -20.69 -8.78 -7.63
CA PRO A 113 -21.73 -9.62 -8.23
C PRO A 113 -22.18 -10.71 -7.25
N ALA A 114 -23.47 -11.04 -7.26
CA ALA A 114 -24.07 -12.03 -6.34
C ALA A 114 -23.32 -13.38 -6.31
N ARG A 115 -22.80 -13.82 -7.47
CA ARG A 115 -22.00 -15.05 -7.58
C ARG A 115 -20.68 -14.99 -6.81
N VAL A 116 -20.00 -13.84 -6.82
CA VAL A 116 -18.74 -13.66 -6.08
C VAL A 116 -19.02 -13.51 -4.59
N ALA A 117 -20.05 -12.74 -4.23
CA ALA A 117 -20.48 -12.58 -2.84
C ALA A 117 -20.84 -13.92 -2.18
N SER A 118 -21.54 -14.82 -2.90
CA SER A 118 -21.87 -16.17 -2.41
C SER A 118 -20.64 -17.03 -2.17
N ARG A 119 -19.61 -16.96 -3.03
CA ARG A 119 -18.34 -17.70 -2.85
C ARG A 119 -17.58 -17.22 -1.62
N LEU A 120 -17.52 -15.91 -1.39
CA LEU A 120 -16.92 -15.34 -0.18
C LEU A 120 -17.69 -15.72 1.08
N GLY A 121 -19.02 -15.69 1.04
CA GLY A 121 -19.85 -16.15 2.15
C GLY A 121 -19.56 -17.60 2.53
N ALA A 122 -19.45 -18.49 1.53
CA ALA A 122 -19.07 -19.88 1.77
C ALA A 122 -17.70 -20.03 2.45
N MET A 123 -16.73 -19.15 2.14
CA MET A 123 -15.43 -19.12 2.82
C MET A 123 -15.54 -18.59 4.25
N ASP A 124 -16.35 -17.55 4.47
CA ASP A 124 -16.65 -17.00 5.80
C ASP A 124 -17.26 -18.09 6.72
N ASP A 125 -18.06 -19.01 6.17
CA ASP A 125 -18.75 -20.05 6.93
C ASP A 125 -17.86 -21.25 7.34
N VAL A 126 -16.84 -21.60 6.54
CA VAL A 126 -16.09 -22.87 6.71
C VAL A 126 -14.62 -22.70 7.05
N VAL A 127 -14.02 -21.53 6.76
CA VAL A 127 -12.59 -21.31 6.99
C VAL A 127 -12.39 -20.72 8.37
N GLU A 128 -11.78 -21.52 9.24
CA GLU A 128 -11.30 -21.08 10.56
C GLU A 128 -9.82 -20.70 10.51
N HIS A 129 -9.49 -19.58 11.14
CA HIS A 129 -8.12 -19.14 11.33
C HIS A 129 -7.66 -19.53 12.71
N VAL A 130 -6.47 -20.13 12.80
CA VAL A 130 -5.80 -20.31 14.09
C VAL A 130 -5.50 -18.92 14.65
N PRO A 131 -6.03 -18.55 15.83
CA PRO A 131 -5.75 -17.25 16.44
C PRO A 131 -4.25 -17.15 16.67
N ARG A 132 -3.59 -16.22 15.97
CA ARG A 132 -2.20 -15.91 16.30
C ARG A 132 -2.19 -15.16 17.62
N VAL A 133 -1.63 -15.78 18.64
CA VAL A 133 -1.53 -15.19 19.98
C VAL A 133 -0.66 -13.94 19.87
N CYS A 134 -1.30 -12.77 19.91
CA CYS A 134 -0.70 -11.45 20.09
C CYS A 134 0.62 -11.22 19.34
N GLU A 135 0.62 -11.34 18.02
CA GLU A 135 1.68 -10.74 17.21
C GLU A 135 1.39 -9.25 17.12
N GLU A 136 2.23 -8.43 17.75
CA GLU A 136 2.19 -7.00 17.49
C GLU A 136 2.49 -6.78 16.02
N THR A 137 1.59 -6.05 15.38
CA THR A 137 1.64 -5.80 13.96
C THR A 137 2.45 -4.55 13.71
N VAL A 138 3.32 -4.59 12.71
CA VAL A 138 4.07 -3.40 12.28
C VAL A 138 3.10 -2.43 11.59
N PRO A 139 2.97 -1.19 12.05
CA PRO A 139 2.21 -0.17 11.34
C PRO A 139 2.70 0.01 9.90
N ALA A 140 1.78 0.21 8.95
CA ALA A 140 2.10 0.30 7.52
C ALA A 140 3.05 1.46 7.17
N ASP A 141 2.98 2.57 7.90
CA ASP A 141 3.88 3.71 7.81
C ASP A 141 5.31 3.35 8.24
N VAL A 142 5.48 2.57 9.30
CA VAL A 142 6.78 2.05 9.73
C VAL A 142 7.37 1.12 8.66
N LEU A 143 6.57 0.21 8.09
CA LEU A 143 7.03 -0.64 6.98
C LEU A 143 7.46 0.18 5.77
N ALA A 144 6.72 1.25 5.43
CA ALA A 144 7.08 2.14 4.34
C ALA A 144 8.40 2.88 4.61
N VAL A 145 8.62 3.37 5.83
CA VAL A 145 9.89 3.99 6.26
C VAL A 145 11.03 2.97 6.16
N LEU A 146 10.86 1.76 6.69
CA LEU A 146 11.87 0.71 6.63
C LEU A 146 12.20 0.30 5.18
N ALA A 147 11.20 0.22 4.30
CA ALA A 147 11.40 -0.05 2.89
C ALA A 147 12.20 1.07 2.21
N GLN A 148 11.92 2.33 2.56
CA GLN A 148 12.60 3.50 2.01
C GLN A 148 14.08 3.53 2.42
N VAL A 149 14.40 3.28 3.69
CA VAL A 149 15.80 3.27 4.16
C VAL A 149 16.59 2.10 3.56
N CYS A 150 15.97 0.93 3.38
CA CYS A 150 16.57 -0.18 2.63
C CYS A 150 16.86 0.21 1.17
N ARG A 151 15.90 0.88 0.50
CA ARG A 151 16.04 1.31 -0.89
C ARG A 151 17.19 2.28 -1.09
N HIS A 152 17.42 3.18 -0.14
CA HIS A 152 18.51 4.17 -0.20
C HIS A 152 19.81 3.68 0.44
N SER A 153 19.81 2.47 1.02
CA SER A 153 20.93 1.95 1.81
C SER A 153 21.40 2.95 2.85
N GLU A 154 20.44 3.60 3.50
CA GLU A 154 20.69 4.66 4.47
C GLU A 154 20.78 4.07 5.87
N ARG A 155 21.86 4.40 6.57
CA ARG A 155 22.06 3.97 7.95
C ARG A 155 21.00 4.57 8.87
N ILE A 156 20.52 3.75 9.78
CA ILE A 156 19.53 4.14 10.77
C ILE A 156 19.98 3.78 12.18
N VAL A 157 19.44 4.50 13.14
CA VAL A 157 19.46 4.12 14.56
C VAL A 157 18.05 3.65 14.91
N VAL A 158 17.96 2.49 15.54
CA VAL A 158 16.69 1.88 15.96
C VAL A 158 16.80 1.42 17.40
N THR A 159 15.67 1.39 18.10
CA THR A 159 15.57 0.77 19.42
C THR A 159 14.82 -0.54 19.28
N GLU A 160 15.47 -1.66 19.57
CA GLU A 160 14.86 -2.99 19.56
C GLU A 160 14.35 -3.37 20.96
N GLY A 161 13.07 -3.70 21.06
CA GLY A 161 12.43 -4.22 22.27
C GLY A 161 11.47 -3.24 22.94
N ARG A 162 10.60 -3.78 23.80
CA ARG A 162 9.61 -2.99 24.55
C ARG A 162 10.17 -2.59 25.92
N GLY A 163 10.13 -1.30 26.25
CA GLY A 163 10.62 -0.78 27.54
C GLY A 163 12.07 -0.27 27.44
N SER A 164 12.99 -0.83 28.24
CA SER A 164 14.43 -0.53 28.11
C SER A 164 15.02 -1.27 26.90
N GLY A 165 14.59 -0.88 25.70
CA GLY A 165 15.06 -1.45 24.45
C GLY A 165 16.55 -1.19 24.24
N THR A 166 17.17 -2.03 23.42
CA THR A 166 18.58 -1.90 23.05
C THR A 166 18.68 -0.99 21.83
N VAL A 167 19.55 0.00 21.89
CA VAL A 167 19.78 0.90 20.75
C VAL A 167 20.79 0.27 19.82
N HIS A 168 20.40 0.05 18.57
CA HIS A 168 21.24 -0.48 17.52
C HIS A 168 21.46 0.57 16.43
N GLU A 169 22.71 0.71 16.00
CA GLU A 169 23.06 1.42 14.77
C GLU A 169 23.26 0.36 13.68
N ILE A 170 22.42 0.39 12.64
CA ILE A 170 22.35 -0.66 11.62
C ILE A 170 22.36 -0.09 10.21
N ASP A 171 22.95 -0.84 9.29
CA ASP A 171 22.93 -0.60 7.84
C ASP A 171 21.81 -1.49 7.22
N PRO A 172 20.63 -0.95 6.89
CA PRO A 172 19.48 -1.71 6.39
C PRO A 172 19.72 -2.29 5.00
N PHE A 173 19.31 -3.53 4.76
CA PHE A 173 19.48 -4.20 3.47
C PHE A 173 18.16 -4.64 2.84
N ARG A 174 17.38 -5.46 3.55
CA ARG A 174 16.17 -6.08 3.01
C ARG A 174 15.11 -6.26 4.08
N LEU A 175 13.86 -6.04 3.69
CA LEU A 175 12.69 -6.51 4.42
C LEU A 175 12.28 -7.88 3.90
N VAL A 176 12.07 -8.82 4.82
CA VAL A 176 11.65 -10.19 4.53
C VAL A 176 10.32 -10.44 5.23
N PHE A 177 9.33 -10.87 4.46
CA PHE A 177 8.04 -11.28 4.99
C PHE A 177 7.96 -12.80 5.05
N THR A 178 7.56 -13.34 6.19
CA THR A 178 7.59 -14.79 6.49
C THR A 178 6.21 -15.43 6.43
N GLY A 179 5.21 -14.74 5.88
CA GLY A 179 3.80 -15.16 5.96
C GLY A 179 3.12 -14.74 7.26
N SER A 180 3.90 -14.42 8.29
CA SER A 180 3.38 -13.89 9.55
C SER A 180 4.03 -12.61 10.04
N ARG A 181 5.35 -12.51 9.93
CA ARG A 181 6.12 -11.39 10.49
C ARG A 181 7.05 -10.78 9.47
N TRP A 182 7.31 -9.50 9.68
CA TRP A 182 8.30 -8.73 8.95
C TRP A 182 9.63 -8.75 9.70
N TYR A 183 10.69 -9.08 8.99
CA TYR A 183 12.07 -9.02 9.49
C TYR A 183 12.86 -8.03 8.66
N LEU A 184 13.64 -7.19 9.33
CA LEU A 184 14.64 -6.34 8.73
C LEU A 184 15.99 -7.04 8.80
N VAL A 185 16.51 -7.44 7.65
CA VAL A 185 17.91 -7.87 7.54
C VAL A 185 18.77 -6.63 7.42
N ALA A 186 19.71 -6.49 8.36
CA ALA A 186 20.61 -5.36 8.42
C ALA A 186 21.98 -5.81 8.96
N ARG A 187 23.01 -5.04 8.63
CA ARG A 187 24.34 -5.22 9.22
C ARG A 187 24.47 -4.30 10.42
N GLU A 188 24.82 -4.86 11.57
CA GLU A 188 25.08 -4.07 12.76
C GLU A 188 26.43 -3.36 12.65
N VAL A 189 26.46 -2.06 12.95
CA VAL A 189 27.65 -1.23 12.74
C VAL A 189 28.74 -1.51 13.76
N THR A 190 28.35 -1.81 14.99
CA THR A 190 29.28 -2.07 16.11
C THR A 190 30.01 -3.39 15.94
N THR A 191 29.30 -4.45 15.53
CA THR A 191 29.86 -5.80 15.38
C THR A 191 30.29 -6.11 13.94
N GLY A 192 29.78 -5.39 12.95
CA GLY A 192 29.96 -5.69 11.53
C GLY A 192 29.24 -6.95 11.06
N SER A 193 28.45 -7.59 11.93
CA SER A 193 27.75 -8.84 11.66
C SER A 193 26.37 -8.60 11.04
N TRP A 194 25.89 -9.57 10.26
CA TRP A 194 24.55 -9.55 9.69
C TRP A 194 23.54 -10.15 10.66
N GLY A 195 22.41 -9.48 10.85
CA GLY A 195 21.33 -9.93 11.73
C GLY A 195 19.95 -9.72 11.11
N ALA A 196 18.97 -10.49 11.61
CA ALA A 196 17.56 -10.30 11.30
C ALA A 196 16.84 -9.73 12.53
N PHE A 197 16.39 -8.48 12.40
CA PHE A 197 15.68 -7.76 13.42
C PHE A 197 14.18 -7.87 13.18
N ARG A 198 13.40 -8.11 14.23
CA ARG A 198 11.95 -8.19 14.14
C ARG A 198 11.36 -6.79 13.98
N ALA A 199 10.71 -6.52 12.84
CA ALA A 199 10.22 -5.17 12.54
C ALA A 199 9.13 -4.69 13.52
N ASP A 200 8.41 -5.60 14.18
CA ASP A 200 7.43 -5.28 15.22
C ASP A 200 8.06 -4.85 16.55
N LEU A 201 9.34 -5.15 16.75
CA LEU A 201 10.10 -4.73 17.92
C LEU A 201 10.94 -3.48 17.68
N LEU A 202 10.99 -2.99 16.43
CA LEU A 202 11.76 -1.80 16.07
C LEU A 202 10.94 -0.54 16.36
N THR A 203 11.44 0.25 17.29
CA THR A 203 10.86 1.53 17.68
C THR A 203 11.88 2.66 17.51
N ASP A 204 11.40 3.91 17.48
CA ASP A 204 12.24 5.11 17.37
C ASP A 204 13.24 5.06 16.19
N VAL A 205 12.74 4.70 15.00
CA VAL A 205 13.55 4.62 13.78
C VAL A 205 14.00 6.02 13.37
N ARG A 206 15.30 6.28 13.48
CA ARG A 206 15.91 7.57 13.13
C ARG A 206 16.88 7.40 11.97
N SER A 207 16.64 8.13 10.89
CA SER A 207 17.60 8.25 9.80
C SER A 207 18.83 9.04 10.26
N THR A 208 20.01 8.59 9.83
CA THR A 208 21.28 9.30 10.07
C THR A 208 21.72 10.19 8.91
N GLY A 209 21.02 10.17 7.76
CA GLY A 209 21.46 10.87 6.54
C GLY A 209 22.63 10.20 5.81
N ARG A 210 23.20 9.12 6.35
CA ARG A 210 24.41 8.49 5.85
C ARG A 210 24.09 7.32 4.94
N VAL A 211 24.33 7.48 3.65
CA VAL A 211 24.27 6.37 2.68
C VAL A 211 25.48 5.45 2.87
N VAL A 212 25.23 4.15 2.92
CA VAL A 212 26.24 3.11 3.14
C VAL A 212 26.27 2.13 1.98
N ARG A 213 27.49 1.74 1.59
CA ARG A 213 27.68 0.65 0.63
C ARG A 213 27.76 -0.66 1.39
N LEU A 214 26.74 -1.50 1.24
CA LEU A 214 26.74 -2.85 1.80
C LEU A 214 27.73 -3.72 1.02
N GLN A 215 28.63 -4.38 1.75
CA GLN A 215 29.60 -5.31 1.19
C GLN A 215 29.20 -6.73 1.58
N ASP A 216 29.23 -7.63 0.60
CA ASP A 216 28.93 -9.07 0.75
C ASP A 216 27.63 -9.35 1.54
N PRO A 217 26.47 -8.90 1.02
CA PRO A 217 25.20 -9.14 1.69
C PRO A 217 24.81 -10.63 1.63
N PRO A 218 24.29 -11.21 2.73
CA PRO A 218 23.85 -12.58 2.78
C PRO A 218 22.54 -12.78 1.99
N ASP A 219 22.16 -14.04 1.79
CA ASP A 219 20.79 -14.37 1.41
C ASP A 219 19.85 -14.01 2.58
N ALA A 220 19.12 -12.92 2.40
CA ALA A 220 18.24 -12.37 3.43
C ALA A 220 17.12 -13.35 3.83
N ALA A 221 16.55 -14.09 2.89
CA ALA A 221 15.47 -15.02 3.19
C ALA A 221 16.00 -16.21 3.99
N ARG A 222 17.17 -16.73 3.61
CA ARG A 222 17.84 -17.82 4.33
C ARG A 222 18.26 -17.41 5.74
N LEU A 223 18.87 -16.24 5.90
CA LEU A 223 19.28 -15.73 7.22
C LEU A 223 18.08 -15.60 8.17
N VAL A 224 16.95 -15.11 7.66
CA VAL A 224 15.71 -15.02 8.44
C VAL A 224 15.16 -16.40 8.81
N ALA A 225 15.15 -17.35 7.88
CA ALA A 225 14.73 -18.73 8.17
C ALA A 225 15.58 -19.36 9.28
N GLU A 226 16.92 -19.27 9.18
CA GLU A 226 17.86 -19.77 10.19
C GLU A 226 17.66 -19.07 11.55
N THR A 227 17.38 -17.76 11.56
CA THR A 227 17.11 -17.00 12.79
C THR A 227 15.82 -17.47 13.47
N ILE A 228 14.78 -17.77 12.70
CA ILE A 228 13.50 -18.27 13.22
C ILE A 228 13.66 -19.68 13.80
N GLU A 229 14.36 -20.57 13.10
CA GLU A 229 14.64 -21.93 13.57
C GLU A 229 15.43 -21.92 14.89
N ASN A 230 16.46 -21.08 14.98
CA ASN A 230 17.28 -20.94 16.19
C ASN A 230 16.50 -20.30 17.36
N GLY A 231 15.65 -19.30 17.07
CA GLY A 231 14.81 -18.68 18.09
C GLY A 231 13.74 -19.63 18.65
N ALA A 232 13.11 -20.42 17.79
CA ALA A 232 12.14 -21.44 18.20
C ALA A 232 12.79 -22.55 19.05
N ALA A 233 14.03 -22.95 18.72
CA ALA A 233 14.78 -23.92 19.50
C ALA A 233 15.15 -23.39 20.91
N ALA A 234 15.44 -22.09 21.04
CA ALA A 234 15.73 -21.45 22.33
C ALA A 234 14.49 -21.33 23.22
N GLU A 235 13.30 -21.10 22.64
CA GLU A 235 12.03 -20.97 23.37
C GLU A 235 11.45 -22.33 23.80
N ALA A 236 11.78 -23.42 23.10
CA ALA A 236 11.38 -24.79 23.41
C ALA A 236 12.24 -25.48 24.50
N ALA A 237 13.33 -24.87 24.96
CA ALA A 237 14.15 -25.41 26.04
C ALA A 237 13.41 -25.30 27.39
N PRO A 238 13.28 -26.39 28.17
CA PRO A 238 12.57 -26.34 29.44
C PRO A 238 13.29 -25.39 30.41
N ARG A 239 12.60 -24.34 30.86
CA ARG A 239 13.05 -23.47 31.96
C ARG A 239 13.20 -24.35 33.20
N ARG A 240 14.45 -24.64 33.59
CA ARG A 240 14.80 -25.35 34.82
C ARG A 240 14.70 -24.43 36.03
#